data_AF-A0AAU9C584-F1
#
_entry.id   AF-A0AAU9C584-F1
#
_cell.length_a   1.000
_cell.length_b   1.000
_cell.length_c   1.000
_cell.angle_alpha   90.00
_cell.angle_beta   90.00
_cell.angle_gamma   90.00
#
_symmetry.space_group_name_H-M   'P 1'
#
loop_
_entity.id
_entity.type
_entity.pdbx_description
1 polymer ?
#
loop_
_entity_poly.entity_id
_entity_poly.type
_entity_poly.pdbx_seq_one_letter_code
_entity_poly.pdbx_strand_id
1 'polypeptide(L)'
;MSIKERLREAMDAKGLTIKALSDLSKIPYRSLQNYLRGEREPNAEALVALSTHLNISIDWLLTGKGEAVGVEKAQPANQEQHFNQSDLKLLELLNQLEPEVRKELLRGAEEKQRMIDMEKQLKELSAAFDRLKNTG
;
A
#
# COMPACT_ATOMS: atom_id res chain seq x y z
N MET A 1 -4.98 -23.75 2.89
CA MET A 1 -3.77 -23.60 3.74
C MET A 1 -4.16 -22.86 5.00
N SER A 2 -3.75 -23.34 6.17
CA SER A 2 -4.01 -22.71 7.48
C SER A 2 -2.85 -21.82 7.91
N ILE A 3 -3.05 -20.96 8.91
CA ILE A 3 -2.01 -20.03 9.40
C ILE A 3 -0.76 -20.76 9.90
N LYS A 4 -0.93 -21.93 10.54
CA LYS A 4 0.19 -22.77 11.00
C LYS A 4 1.06 -23.29 9.86
N GLU A 5 0.44 -23.62 8.72
CA GLU A 5 1.15 -24.11 7.53
C GLU A 5 1.96 -22.98 6.89
N ARG A 6 1.35 -21.80 6.74
CA ARG A 6 2.04 -20.61 6.21
C ARG A 6 3.17 -20.12 7.12
N LEU A 7 2.96 -20.17 8.44
CA LEU A 7 4.02 -19.84 9.40
C LEU A 7 5.21 -20.80 9.30
N ARG A 8 4.93 -22.09 9.14
CA ARG A 8 5.97 -23.10 8.92
C ARG A 8 6.70 -22.87 7.61
N GLU A 9 5.98 -22.64 6.52
CA GLU A 9 6.55 -22.31 5.22
C GLU A 9 7.46 -21.08 5.28
N ALA A 10 7.02 -20.00 5.93
CA ALA A 10 7.82 -18.78 6.10
C ALA A 10 9.09 -19.03 6.94
N MET A 11 9.01 -19.91 7.93
CA MET A 11 10.14 -20.27 8.78
C MET A 11 11.15 -21.15 8.02
N ASP A 12 10.65 -22.12 7.25
CA ASP A 12 11.45 -23.03 6.43
C ASP A 12 12.13 -22.30 5.26
N ALA A 13 11.43 -21.36 4.62
CA ALA A 13 11.98 -20.51 3.56
C ALA A 13 13.17 -19.66 4.03
N LYS A 14 13.21 -19.30 5.32
CA LYS A 14 14.33 -18.59 5.94
C LYS A 14 15.36 -19.51 6.60
N GLY A 15 15.16 -20.83 6.57
CA GLY A 15 16.01 -21.80 7.25
C GLY A 15 16.10 -21.59 8.77
N LEU A 16 15.05 -21.00 9.37
CA LEU A 16 15.06 -20.66 10.80
C LEU A 16 14.58 -21.85 11.64
N THR A 17 15.22 -22.05 12.79
CA THR A 17 14.70 -22.95 13.83
C THR A 17 13.69 -22.22 14.71
N ILE A 18 12.80 -22.95 15.38
CA ILE A 18 11.85 -22.37 16.34
C ILE A 18 12.58 -21.57 17.43
N LYS A 19 13.75 -22.05 17.87
CA LYS A 19 14.57 -21.36 18.86
C LYS A 19 15.11 -20.04 18.30
N ALA A 20 15.68 -20.05 17.09
CA ALA A 20 16.15 -18.84 16.44
C ALA A 20 15.02 -17.82 16.22
N LEU A 21 13.83 -18.29 15.83
CA LEU A 21 12.65 -17.43 15.70
C LEU A 21 12.21 -16.84 17.04
N SER A 22 12.24 -17.63 18.13
CA SER A 22 11.93 -17.16 19.48
C SER A 22 12.88 -16.04 19.92
N ASP A 23 14.18 -16.22 19.70
CA ASP A 23 15.20 -15.24 20.07
C ASP A 23 15.08 -13.94 19.25
N LEU A 24 14.75 -14.08 17.97
CA LEU A 24 14.58 -12.98 17.01
C LEU A 24 13.30 -12.19 17.26
N SER A 25 12.15 -12.88 17.35
CA SER A 25 10.84 -12.24 17.44
C SER A 25 10.41 -11.89 18.86
N LYS A 26 11.22 -12.24 19.87
CA LYS A 26 10.91 -12.11 21.31
C LYS A 26 9.62 -12.82 21.74
N ILE A 27 9.09 -13.71 20.90
CA ILE A 27 7.95 -14.54 21.24
C ILE A 27 8.46 -15.76 22.01
N PRO A 28 7.87 -16.12 23.16
CA PRO A 28 8.27 -17.30 23.91
C PRO A 28 8.21 -18.57 23.05
N TYR A 29 9.22 -19.44 23.19
CA TYR A 29 9.33 -20.69 22.44
C TYR A 29 8.04 -21.53 22.49
N ARG A 30 7.44 -21.66 23.68
CA ARG A 30 6.17 -22.40 23.87
C ARG A 30 5.03 -21.80 23.02
N SER A 31 4.95 -20.48 22.92
CA SER A 31 3.92 -19.82 22.11
C SER A 31 4.12 -20.11 20.63
N LEU A 32 5.36 -19.99 20.12
CA LEU A 32 5.68 -20.35 18.74
C LEU A 32 5.39 -21.83 18.44
N GLN A 33 5.73 -22.72 19.37
CA GLN A 33 5.43 -24.14 19.25
C GLN A 33 3.92 -24.41 19.16
N ASN A 34 3.13 -23.75 20.01
CA ASN A 34 1.67 -23.87 19.98
C ASN A 34 1.09 -23.33 18.67
N TYR A 35 1.64 -22.24 18.12
CA TYR A 35 1.25 -21.68 16.83
C TYR A 35 1.55 -22.65 15.69
N LEU A 36 2.75 -23.23 15.66
CA LEU A 36 3.17 -24.19 14.63
C LEU A 36 2.42 -25.54 14.71
N ARG A 37 1.87 -25.88 15.87
CA ARG A 37 0.99 -27.05 16.05
C ARG A 37 -0.48 -26.75 15.75
N GLY A 38 -0.85 -25.47 15.70
CA GLY A 38 -2.25 -25.04 15.56
C GLY A 38 -3.07 -25.21 16.84
N GLU A 39 -2.43 -25.37 17.99
CA GLU A 39 -3.10 -25.43 19.29
C GLU A 39 -3.58 -24.04 19.74
N ARG A 40 -2.94 -22.99 19.22
CA ARG A 40 -3.28 -21.59 19.47
C ARG A 40 -2.99 -20.76 18.22
N GLU A 41 -3.79 -19.73 17.98
CA GLU A 41 -3.51 -18.76 16.92
C GLU A 41 -2.65 -17.59 17.44
N PRO A 42 -1.78 -17.00 16.61
CA PRO A 42 -1.03 -15.81 16.97
C PRO A 42 -1.96 -14.62 17.21
N ASN A 43 -1.72 -13.86 18.29
CA ASN A 43 -2.42 -12.59 18.53
C ASN A 43 -1.82 -11.46 17.70
N ALA A 44 -2.43 -10.27 17.73
CA ALA A 44 -1.97 -9.10 16.97
C ALA A 44 -0.48 -8.76 17.22
N GLU A 45 -0.04 -8.77 18.48
CA GLU A 45 1.37 -8.51 18.82
C GLU A 45 2.32 -9.56 18.22
N ALA A 46 1.96 -10.84 18.32
CA ALA A 46 2.74 -11.92 17.72
C ALA A 46 2.77 -11.82 16.19
N LEU A 47 1.66 -11.45 15.54
CA LEU A 47 1.60 -11.26 14.10
C LEU A 47 2.51 -10.13 13.63
N VAL A 48 2.51 -9.00 14.34
CA VAL A 48 3.39 -7.86 14.04
C VAL A 48 4.86 -8.23 14.22
N ALA A 49 5.19 -8.93 15.32
CA ALA A 49 6.55 -9.41 15.56
C ALA A 49 7.00 -10.40 14.48
N LEU A 50 6.17 -11.39 14.14
CA LEU A 50 6.46 -12.35 13.07
C LEU A 50 6.63 -11.63 11.72
N SER A 51 5.73 -10.73 11.36
CA SER A 51 5.82 -9.95 10.12
C SER A 51 7.12 -9.14 10.04
N THR A 52 7.49 -8.46 11.13
CA THR A 52 8.69 -7.62 11.19
C THR A 52 9.98 -8.43 11.06
N HIS A 53 10.06 -9.56 11.76
CA HIS A 53 11.29 -10.33 11.85
C HIS A 53 11.42 -11.38 10.73
N LEU A 54 10.31 -11.96 10.30
CA LEU A 54 10.26 -12.82 9.12
C LEU A 54 10.10 -12.01 7.83
N ASN A 55 9.96 -10.69 7.88
CA ASN A 55 9.74 -9.84 6.71
C ASN A 55 8.66 -10.44 5.79
N ILE A 56 7.50 -10.75 6.38
CA ILE A 56 6.35 -11.37 5.71
C ILE A 56 5.10 -10.50 5.86
N SER A 57 4.19 -10.59 4.89
CA SER A 57 2.90 -9.91 4.98
C SER A 57 1.98 -10.54 6.04
N ILE A 58 1.39 -9.71 6.90
CA ILE A 58 0.36 -10.15 7.86
C ILE A 58 -0.87 -10.67 7.09
N ASP A 59 -1.26 -10.00 6.01
CA ASP A 59 -2.41 -10.39 5.19
C ASP A 59 -2.19 -11.76 4.55
N TRP A 60 -0.99 -12.03 4.04
CA TRP A 60 -0.64 -13.35 3.55
C TRP A 60 -0.66 -14.39 4.67
N LEU A 61 -0.09 -14.07 5.84
CA LEU A 61 -0.07 -14.99 6.98
C LEU A 61 -1.49 -15.35 7.47
N LEU A 62 -2.43 -14.41 7.45
CA LEU A 62 -3.83 -14.62 7.88
C LEU A 62 -4.70 -15.26 6.79
N THR A 63 -4.64 -14.74 5.57
CA THR A 63 -5.59 -15.09 4.50
C THR A 63 -5.03 -16.04 3.46
N GLY A 64 -3.70 -16.14 3.36
CA GLY A 64 -3.01 -16.82 2.26
C GLY A 64 -3.14 -16.13 0.90
N LYS A 65 -3.65 -14.89 0.87
CA LYS A 65 -3.75 -14.07 -0.34
C LYS A 65 -2.67 -12.99 -0.32
N GLY A 66 -2.12 -12.67 -1.49
CA GLY A 66 -1.03 -11.71 -1.65
C GLY A 66 0.37 -12.34 -1.62
N GLU A 67 1.40 -11.50 -1.57
CA GLU A 67 2.80 -11.94 -1.57
C GLU A 67 3.28 -12.31 -0.16
N ALA A 68 4.00 -13.42 -0.04
CA ALA A 68 4.51 -13.92 1.24
C ALA A 68 5.64 -13.04 1.80
N VAL A 69 6.51 -12.53 0.93
CA VAL A 69 7.61 -11.65 1.31
C VAL A 69 7.08 -10.23 1.44
N GLY A 70 7.29 -9.64 2.62
CA GLY A 70 7.09 -8.22 2.84
C GLY A 70 8.08 -7.46 1.97
N VAL A 71 7.62 -7.02 0.80
CA VAL A 71 8.36 -6.08 -0.04
C VAL A 71 8.77 -4.92 0.85
N GLU A 72 10.08 -4.73 0.99
CA GLU A 72 10.67 -3.72 1.85
C GLU A 72 10.00 -2.37 1.58
N LYS A 73 9.32 -1.83 2.61
CA LYS A 73 8.68 -0.50 2.59
C LYS A 73 7.97 -0.15 1.26
N ALA A 74 7.10 -1.01 0.76
CA ALA A 74 6.08 -0.53 -0.15
C ALA A 74 4.98 0.17 0.67
N GLN A 75 4.90 1.49 0.53
CA GLN A 75 3.76 2.35 0.84
C GLN A 75 2.43 1.68 0.47
N PRO A 76 1.30 2.04 1.11
CA PRO A 76 0.02 1.34 0.96
C PRO A 76 -0.31 1.13 -0.52
N ALA A 77 -0.16 -0.12 -0.97
CA ALA A 77 -0.56 -0.57 -2.28
C ALA A 77 -2.08 -0.70 -2.30
N ASN A 78 -2.74 0.45 -2.37
CA ASN A 78 -4.07 0.59 -2.91
C ASN A 78 -4.02 1.73 -3.91
N GLN A 79 -3.50 1.41 -5.09
CA GLN A 79 -4.04 1.85 -6.38
C GLN A 79 -3.22 1.13 -7.45
N GLU A 80 -3.91 0.43 -8.35
CA GLU A 80 -3.42 0.18 -9.70
C GLU A 80 -3.20 1.54 -10.38
N GLN A 81 -2.10 2.22 -10.04
CA GLN A 81 -1.59 3.28 -10.87
C GLN A 81 -0.81 2.58 -11.96
N HIS A 82 -1.54 2.18 -13.01
CA HIS A 82 -0.93 2.07 -14.33
C HIS A 82 -0.41 3.47 -14.69
N PHE A 83 0.75 3.84 -14.14
CA PHE A 83 1.51 4.96 -14.64
C PHE A 83 1.86 4.62 -16.09
N ASN A 84 1.29 5.35 -17.04
CA ASN A 84 1.64 5.18 -18.42
C ASN A 84 3.11 5.59 -18.60
N GLN A 85 3.76 5.19 -19.70
CA GLN A 85 5.16 5.55 -19.97
C GLN A 85 5.37 7.08 -19.91
N SER A 86 4.33 7.85 -20.20
CA SER A 86 4.27 9.30 -20.08
C SER A 86 4.40 9.81 -18.64
N ASP A 87 3.80 9.13 -17.65
CA ASP A 87 3.80 9.57 -16.24
C ASP A 87 5.17 9.32 -15.61
N LEU A 88 5.77 8.17 -15.91
CA LEU A 88 7.16 7.89 -15.51
C LEU A 88 8.13 8.90 -16.12
N LYS A 89 7.91 9.29 -17.38
CA LYS A 89 8.73 10.32 -18.04
C LYS A 89 8.56 11.70 -17.40
N LEU A 90 7.33 12.07 -17.03
CA LEU A 90 7.05 13.32 -16.34
C LEU A 90 7.75 13.36 -14.96
N LEU A 91 7.69 12.28 -14.19
CA LEU A 91 8.37 12.18 -12.89
C LEU A 91 9.88 12.28 -13.03
N GLU A 92 10.46 11.62 -14.04
CA GLU A 92 11.90 11.71 -14.33
C GLU A 92 12.31 13.16 -14.59
N LEU A 93 11.55 13.88 -15.43
CA LEU A 93 11.81 15.28 -15.73
C LEU A 93 11.65 16.18 -14.49
N LEU A 94 10.60 15.99 -13.68
CA LEU A 94 10.38 16.78 -12.46
C LEU A 94 11.49 16.61 -11.43
N ASN A 95 12.10 15.43 -11.36
CA ASN A 95 13.22 15.16 -10.47
C ASN A 95 14.54 15.81 -10.92
N GLN A 96 14.68 16.09 -12.22
CA GLN A 96 15.84 16.80 -12.78
C GLN A 96 15.75 18.33 -12.64
N LEU A 97 14.55 18.87 -12.35
CA LEU A 97 14.35 20.30 -12.13
C LEU A 97 14.79 20.74 -10.74
N GLU A 98 15.28 21.97 -10.64
CA GLU A 98 15.56 22.62 -9.35
C GLU A 98 14.28 22.75 -8.48
N PRO A 99 14.41 22.74 -7.14
CA PRO A 99 13.25 22.77 -6.24
C PRO A 99 12.30 23.95 -6.46
N GLU A 100 12.83 25.13 -6.75
CA GLU A 100 12.03 26.33 -7.00
C GLU A 100 11.25 26.24 -8.31
N VAL A 101 11.87 25.71 -9.37
CA VAL A 101 11.22 25.49 -10.68
C VAL A 101 10.10 24.46 -10.56
N ARG A 102 10.32 23.40 -9.78
CA ARG A 102 9.28 22.39 -9.51
C ARG A 102 8.08 23.01 -8.80
N LYS A 103 8.32 23.82 -7.77
CA LYS A 103 7.27 24.47 -6.98
C LYS A 103 6.46 25.45 -7.83
N GLU A 104 7.13 26.23 -8.68
CA GLU A 104 6.46 27.15 -9.60
C GLU A 104 5.61 26.41 -10.64
N LEU A 105 6.14 25.33 -11.21
CA LEU A 105 5.41 24.50 -12.18
C LEU A 105 4.16 23.85 -11.57
N LEU A 106 4.26 23.34 -10.34
CA LEU A 106 3.11 22.78 -9.63
C LEU A 106 2.04 23.85 -9.38
N ARG A 107 2.44 25.04 -8.92
CA ARG A 107 1.49 26.16 -8.72
C ARG A 107 0.80 26.54 -10.04
N GLY A 108 1.55 26.63 -11.14
CA GLY A 108 0.97 26.92 -12.46
C GLY A 108 0.02 25.83 -12.95
N ALA A 109 0.32 24.56 -12.67
CA ALA A 109 -0.55 23.43 -12.99
C ALA A 109 -1.86 23.48 -12.18
N GLU A 110 -1.79 23.77 -10.88
CA GLU A 110 -2.96 23.93 -10.00
C GLU A 110 -3.87 25.07 -10.46
N GLU A 111 -3.30 26.23 -10.77
CA GLU A 111 -4.04 27.39 -11.29
C GLU A 111 -4.75 27.06 -12.60
N LYS A 112 -4.06 26.36 -13.51
CA LYS A 112 -4.62 25.94 -14.80
C LYS A 112 -5.77 24.93 -14.61
N GLN A 113 -5.62 23.97 -13.71
CA GLN A 113 -6.69 23.02 -13.39
C GLN A 113 -7.91 23.75 -12.84
N ARG A 114 -7.70 24.70 -11.93
CA ARG A 114 -8.78 25.51 -11.35
C ARG A 114 -9.55 26.32 -12.41
N MET A 115 -8.85 26.86 -13.42
CA MET A 115 -9.51 27.55 -14.53
C MET A 115 -10.39 26.60 -15.36
N ILE A 116 -9.88 25.41 -15.68
CA ILE A 116 -10.65 24.39 -16.42
C ILE A 116 -11.92 24.01 -15.67
N ASP A 117 -11.81 23.79 -14.35
CA ASP A 117 -12.95 23.45 -13.51
C ASP A 117 -13.97 24.58 -13.47
N MET A 118 -13.52 25.83 -13.34
CA MET A 118 -14.38 27.01 -13.39
C MET A 118 -15.11 27.13 -14.74
N GLU A 119 -14.41 26.94 -15.87
CA GLU A 119 -15.03 26.96 -17.19
C GLU A 119 -16.11 25.88 -17.35
N LYS A 120 -15.86 24.69 -16.80
CA LYS A 120 -16.84 23.61 -16.78
C LYS A 120 -18.09 23.99 -15.98
N GLN A 121 -17.91 24.55 -14.78
CA GLN A 121 -19.01 25.03 -13.95
C GLN A 121 -19.83 26.14 -14.63
N LEU A 122 -19.16 27.08 -15.30
CA LEU A 122 -19.83 28.15 -16.06
C LEU A 122 -20.67 27.59 -17.21
N LYS A 123 -20.14 26.61 -17.96
CA LYS A 123 -20.90 25.93 -19.02
C LYS A 123 -22.12 25.20 -18.49
N GLU A 124 -21.97 24.49 -17.37
CA GLU A 124 -23.08 23.80 -16.71
C GLU A 124 -24.16 24.77 -16.22
N LEU A 125 -23.76 25.90 -15.61
CA LEU A 125 -24.68 26.93 -15.15
C LEU A 125 -25.42 27.62 -16.31
N SER A 126 -24.72 27.93 -17.40
CA SER A 126 -25.34 28.47 -18.62
C SER A 126 -26.38 27.51 -19.18
N ALA A 127 -26.03 26.22 -19.29
CA ALA A 127 -26.95 25.20 -19.80
C ALA A 127 -28.18 25.02 -18.87
N ALA A 128 -28.00 25.14 -17.56
CA ALA A 128 -29.10 25.11 -16.60
C ALA A 128 -30.02 26.33 -16.74
N PHE A 129 -29.44 27.52 -16.97
CA PHE A 129 -30.19 28.75 -17.19
C PHE A 129 -31.01 28.71 -18.48
N ASP A 130 -30.45 28.20 -19.57
CA ASP A 130 -31.17 28.04 -20.85
C ASP A 130 -32.35 27.08 -20.74
N ARG A 131 -32.21 26.01 -19.94
CA ARG A 131 -33.33 25.09 -19.65
C ARG A 131 -34.46 25.78 -18.89
N LEU A 132 -34.11 26.61 -17.90
CA LEU A 132 -35.11 27.36 -17.13
C LEU A 132 -35.83 28.41 -18.01
N LYS A 133 -35.10 29.07 -18.91
CA LYS A 133 -35.66 30.07 -19.83
C LYS A 133 -36.59 29.48 -20.90
N ASN A 134 -36.37 28.23 -21.30
CA ASN A 134 -37.22 27.53 -22.29
C ASN A 134 -38.46 26.86 -21.68
N THR A 135 -38.66 26.97 -20.36
CA THR A 135 -39.76 26.33 -19.62
C THR A 135 -40.82 27.34 -19.12
N GLY A 136 -40.67 28.63 -19.44
CA GLY A 136 -41.66 29.70 -19.13
C GLY A 136 -42.09 30.41 -20.39
#